data_AF-A0A5B0RW71-F1
#
_entry.id   AF-A0A5B0RW71-F1
#
_cell.length_a   1.000
_cell.length_b   1.000
_cell.length_c   1.000
_cell.angle_alpha   90.00
_cell.angle_beta   90.00
_cell.angle_gamma   90.00
#
_symmetry.space_group_name_H-M   'P 1'
#
loop_
_entity.id
_entity.type
_entity.pdbx_description
1 polymer ?
#
loop_
_entity_poly.entity_id
_entity_poly.type
_entity_poly.pdbx_seq_one_letter_code
_entity_poly.pdbx_strand_id
1 'polypeptide(L)'
;MSPKTKAKIVKDVTQLVLARRTRMCNVLKYKDSKVVYQRYALLFFVTGIGPHDNELVTLEIIHRYVEVLDRYFGNLDLIFNFQRAYAILDELIIAGELQESSKKSILRAIGQSDSIEEAEASEEGSLAKIASGR
;
A
#
# COMPACT_ATOMS: atom_id res chain seq x y z
N MET A 1 0.94 0.58 19.61
CA MET A 1 0.18 1.86 19.67
C MET A 1 -1.27 1.59 20.04
N SER A 2 -1.92 2.47 20.81
CA SER A 2 -3.35 2.31 21.10
C SER A 2 -4.21 2.68 19.86
N PRO A 3 -5.38 2.04 19.65
CA PRO A 3 -6.29 2.39 18.56
C PRO A 3 -6.73 3.86 18.59
N LYS A 4 -6.94 4.42 19.79
CA LYS A 4 -7.28 5.84 19.98
C LYS A 4 -6.19 6.76 19.43
N THR A 5 -4.92 6.42 19.69
CA THR A 5 -3.79 7.21 19.19
C THR A 5 -3.69 7.12 17.67
N LYS A 6 -3.90 5.93 17.07
CA LYS A 6 -3.92 5.75 15.60
C LYS A 6 -5.01 6.61 14.95
N ALA A 7 -6.23 6.56 15.48
CA ALA A 7 -7.35 7.36 14.97
C ALA A 7 -7.07 8.87 15.06
N LYS A 8 -6.46 9.33 16.16
CA LYS A 8 -6.05 10.74 16.30
C LYS A 8 -5.03 11.15 15.24
N ILE A 9 -3.99 10.35 15.02
CA ILE A 9 -2.97 10.64 14.01
C ILE A 9 -3.58 10.71 12.61
N VAL A 10 -4.41 9.73 12.23
CA VAL A 10 -5.07 9.72 10.92
C VAL A 10 -5.89 10.99 10.73
N LYS A 11 -6.69 11.39 11.73
CA LYS A 11 -7.48 12.63 11.68
C LYS A 11 -6.60 13.87 11.52
N ASP A 12 -5.60 14.04 12.37
CA ASP A 12 -4.73 15.22 12.37
C ASP A 12 -3.98 15.34 11.03
N VAL A 13 -3.35 14.25 10.58
CA VAL A 13 -2.56 14.24 9.34
C VAL A 13 -3.44 14.47 8.12
N THR A 14 -4.64 13.89 8.08
CA THR A 14 -5.59 14.11 6.98
C THR A 14 -5.97 15.58 6.86
N GLN A 15 -6.29 16.23 7.98
CA GLN A 15 -6.64 17.65 7.99
C GLN A 15 -5.46 18.52 7.52
N LEU A 16 -4.24 18.21 7.97
CA LEU A 16 -3.03 18.93 7.57
C LEU A 16 -2.75 18.80 6.07
N VAL A 17 -2.86 17.60 5.50
CA VAL A 17 -2.63 17.35 4.07
C VAL A 17 -3.68 18.05 3.20
N LEU A 18 -4.97 17.93 3.56
CA LEU A 18 -6.08 18.51 2.78
C LEU A 18 -6.10 20.05 2.82
N ALA A 19 -5.56 20.67 3.86
CA ALA A 19 -5.45 22.12 3.94
C ALA A 19 -4.37 22.71 3.02
N ARG A 20 -3.51 21.89 2.39
CA ARG A 20 -2.40 22.37 1.55
C ARG A 20 -2.82 22.73 0.13
N ARG A 21 -2.23 23.80 -0.40
CA ARG A 21 -2.40 24.21 -1.80
C ARG A 21 -1.47 23.44 -2.73
N THR A 22 -1.84 23.30 -3.99
CA THR A 22 -1.12 22.49 -5.00
C THR A 22 0.33 22.89 -5.27
N ARG A 23 0.71 24.16 -5.04
CA ARG A 23 2.09 24.65 -5.25
C ARG A 23 2.99 24.50 -4.02
N MET A 24 2.48 23.92 -2.94
CA MET A 24 3.26 23.68 -1.74
C MET A 24 4.07 22.39 -1.83
N CYS A 25 5.17 22.31 -1.07
CA CYS A 25 5.98 21.09 -1.05
C CYS A 25 5.21 19.88 -0.50
N ASN A 26 5.66 18.70 -0.89
CA ASN A 26 5.06 17.41 -0.52
C ASN A 26 5.46 16.89 0.88
N VAL A 27 6.16 17.72 1.66
CA VAL A 27 6.69 17.36 2.98
C VAL A 27 6.13 18.32 4.01
N LEU A 28 5.68 17.80 5.15
CA LEU A 28 5.28 18.58 6.32
C LEU A 28 5.85 17.97 7.60
N LYS A 29 6.06 18.81 8.62
CA LYS A 29 6.45 18.34 9.96
C LYS A 29 5.20 17.97 10.76
N TYR A 30 5.25 16.82 11.44
CA TYR A 30 4.19 16.38 12.35
C TYR A 30 4.85 15.84 13.62
N LYS A 31 4.80 16.64 14.71
CA LYS A 31 5.50 16.35 15.97
C LYS A 31 7.00 16.11 15.71
N ASP A 32 7.55 15.03 16.25
CA ASP A 32 8.95 14.62 16.10
C ASP A 32 9.21 13.80 14.83
N SER A 33 8.26 13.80 13.88
CA SER A 33 8.32 13.06 12.62
C SER A 33 8.03 13.97 11.43
N LYS A 34 8.27 13.44 10.23
CA LYS A 34 7.89 14.10 8.97
C LYS A 34 6.77 13.29 8.31
N VAL A 35 5.93 13.97 7.56
CA VAL A 35 4.92 13.36 6.70
C VAL A 35 5.24 13.73 5.27
N VAL A 36 5.34 12.72 4.43
CA VAL A 36 5.52 12.84 2.99
C VAL A 36 4.22 12.39 2.34
N TYR A 37 3.69 13.18 1.41
CA TYR A 37 2.45 12.83 0.72
C TYR A 37 2.51 13.16 -0.77
N GLN A 38 1.78 12.40 -1.58
CA GLN A 38 1.61 12.65 -3.00
C GLN A 38 0.16 12.38 -3.41
N ARG A 39 -0.39 13.26 -4.26
CA ARG A 39 -1.73 13.10 -4.82
C ARG A 39 -1.65 12.50 -6.22
N TYR A 40 -2.34 11.39 -6.45
CA TYR A 40 -2.54 10.77 -7.76
C TYR A 40 -4.03 10.76 -8.07
N ALA A 41 -4.44 11.54 -9.08
CA ALA A 41 -5.85 11.79 -9.39
C ALA A 41 -6.65 12.24 -8.15
N LEU A 42 -7.62 11.45 -7.69
CA LEU A 42 -8.45 11.75 -6.51
C LEU A 42 -7.89 11.16 -5.21
N LEU A 43 -6.85 10.35 -5.27
CA LEU A 43 -6.27 9.66 -4.12
C LEU A 43 -5.06 10.39 -3.55
N PHE A 44 -4.94 10.38 -2.23
CA PHE A 44 -3.76 10.85 -1.51
C PHE A 44 -3.05 9.66 -0.89
N PHE A 45 -1.76 9.54 -1.19
CA PHE A 45 -0.85 8.61 -0.56
C PHE A 45 -0.02 9.37 0.47
N VAL A 46 0.02 8.88 1.70
CA VAL A 46 0.58 9.60 2.84
C VAL A 46 1.43 8.64 3.66
N THR A 47 2.70 8.99 3.88
CA THR A 47 3.67 8.20 4.62
C THR A 47 4.25 9.04 5.76
N GLY A 48 4.27 8.49 6.97
CA GLY A 48 5.01 9.06 8.10
C GLY A 48 6.42 8.49 8.14
N ILE A 49 7.42 9.34 8.27
CA ILE A 49 8.84 8.97 8.33
C ILE A 49 9.54 9.62 9.51
N GLY A 50 10.66 9.05 9.92
CA GLY A 50 11.52 9.58 10.97
C GLY A 50 12.12 10.94 10.62
N PRO A 51 12.64 11.69 11.61
CA PRO A 51 13.19 13.03 11.39
C PRO A 51 14.43 13.04 10.50
N HIS A 52 15.18 11.93 10.44
CA HIS A 52 16.43 11.80 9.70
C HIS A 52 16.28 11.08 8.34
N ASP A 53 15.11 10.55 8.02
CA ASP A 53 14.88 9.81 6.79
C ASP A 53 14.82 10.75 5.58
N ASN A 54 15.23 10.25 4.41
CA ASN A 54 15.25 11.03 3.18
C ASN A 54 13.85 11.12 2.55
N GLU A 55 13.31 12.33 2.48
CA GLU A 55 11.95 12.60 1.99
C GLU A 55 11.77 12.28 0.51
N LEU A 56 12.81 12.48 -0.30
CA LEU A 56 12.77 12.23 -1.74
C LEU A 56 12.76 10.74 -2.04
N VAL A 57 13.49 9.95 -1.25
CA VAL A 57 13.42 8.49 -1.33
C VAL A 57 12.02 8.01 -0.96
N THR A 58 11.40 8.57 0.07
CA THR A 58 10.00 8.23 0.42
C THR A 58 9.02 8.60 -0.70
N LEU A 59 9.18 9.75 -1.36
CA LEU A 59 8.35 10.11 -2.52
C LEU A 59 8.51 9.10 -3.66
N GLU A 60 9.73 8.66 -3.93
CA GLU A 60 10.01 7.64 -4.94
C GLU A 60 9.39 6.28 -4.57
N ILE A 61 9.38 5.90 -3.29
CA ILE A 61 8.70 4.69 -2.81
C ILE A 61 7.18 4.78 -3.03
N ILE A 62 6.57 5.93 -2.70
CA ILE A 62 5.15 6.17 -2.98
C ILE A 62 4.87 6.03 -4.48
N HIS A 63 5.72 6.63 -5.33
CA HIS A 63 5.54 6.54 -6.78
C HIS A 63 5.67 5.11 -7.29
N ARG A 64 6.68 4.38 -6.81
CA ARG A 64 6.90 2.96 -7.12
C ARG A 64 5.66 2.12 -6.80
N TYR A 65 5.08 2.30 -5.62
CA TYR A 65 3.89 1.58 -5.19
C TYR A 65 2.71 1.84 -6.14
N VAL A 66 2.47 3.11 -6.48
CA VAL A 66 1.39 3.50 -7.40
C VAL A 66 1.59 2.90 -8.79
N GLU A 67 2.81 2.90 -9.32
CA GLU A 67 3.09 2.27 -10.61
C GLU A 67 2.89 0.75 -10.61
N VAL A 68 3.22 0.06 -9.50
CA VAL A 68 2.99 -1.38 -9.39
C VAL A 68 1.49 -1.67 -9.31
N LEU A 69 0.74 -0.89 -8.53
CA LEU A 69 -0.72 -0.99 -8.46
C LEU A 69 -1.37 -0.76 -9.83
N ASP A 70 -0.95 0.28 -10.56
CA ASP A 70 -1.47 0.60 -11.89
C ASP A 70 -1.21 -0.53 -12.88
N ARG A 71 -0.01 -1.12 -12.86
CA ARG A 71 0.35 -2.28 -13.71
C ARG A 71 -0.40 -3.55 -13.34
N TYR A 72 -0.65 -3.78 -12.05
CA TYR A 72 -1.32 -4.98 -11.57
C TYR A 72 -2.83 -4.92 -11.87
N PHE A 73 -3.49 -3.80 -11.57
CA PHE A 73 -4.94 -3.68 -11.74
C PHE A 73 -5.38 -3.25 -13.15
N GLY A 74 -4.53 -2.53 -13.90
CA GLY A 74 -4.89 -1.90 -15.18
C GLY A 74 -5.84 -0.70 -15.06
N ASN A 75 -6.78 -0.74 -14.10
CA ASN A 75 -7.52 0.40 -13.56
C ASN A 75 -7.51 0.28 -12.03
N LEU A 76 -7.00 1.31 -11.34
CA LEU A 76 -6.86 1.36 -9.88
C LEU A 76 -8.22 1.32 -9.15
N ASP A 77 -8.77 0.12 -8.95
CA ASP A 77 -9.98 -0.09 -8.16
C ASP A 77 -9.65 -0.58 -6.74
N LEU A 78 -8.99 0.30 -5.99
CA LEU A 78 -8.50 -0.01 -4.63
C LEU A 78 -9.60 -0.32 -3.62
N ILE A 79 -10.83 0.15 -3.85
CA ILE A 79 -11.93 -0.04 -2.90
C ILE A 79 -12.36 -1.50 -2.86
N PHE A 80 -12.49 -2.13 -4.04
CA PHE A 80 -12.88 -3.53 -4.11
C PHE A 80 -11.70 -4.48 -3.88
N ASN A 81 -10.48 -4.11 -4.28
CA ASN A 81 -9.31 -4.97 -4.24
C ASN A 81 -8.25 -4.56 -3.20
N PHE A 82 -8.68 -4.02 -2.06
CA PHE A 82 -7.74 -3.52 -1.04
C PHE A 82 -6.81 -4.62 -0.50
N GLN A 83 -7.26 -5.88 -0.44
CA GLN A 83 -6.44 -7.00 0.03
C GLN A 83 -5.21 -7.23 -0.87
N ARG A 84 -5.40 -7.21 -2.20
CA ARG A 84 -4.29 -7.32 -3.16
C ARG A 84 -3.36 -6.11 -3.08
N ALA A 85 -3.90 -4.92 -2.81
CA ALA A 85 -3.08 -3.73 -2.56
C ALA A 85 -2.19 -3.90 -1.32
N TYR A 86 -2.71 -4.45 -0.22
CA TYR A 86 -1.89 -4.79 0.96
C TYR A 86 -0.82 -5.84 0.64
N ALA A 87 -1.15 -6.89 -0.12
CA ALA A 87 -0.16 -7.89 -0.53
C ALA A 87 0.99 -7.26 -1.36
N ILE A 88 0.66 -6.38 -2.31
CA ILE A 88 1.66 -5.63 -3.08
C ILE A 88 2.51 -4.73 -2.16
N LEU A 89 1.88 -4.10 -1.17
CA LEU A 89 2.57 -3.24 -0.21
C LEU A 89 3.57 -4.03 0.64
N ASP A 90 3.20 -5.24 1.08
CA ASP A 90 4.04 -6.11 1.89
C ASP A 90 5.24 -6.65 1.09
N GLU A 91 5.10 -6.88 -0.22
CA GLU A 91 6.24 -7.22 -1.10
C GLU A 91 7.19 -6.02 -1.32
N LEU A 92 6.65 -4.81 -1.33
CA LEU A 92 7.44 -3.58 -1.52
C LEU A 92 8.16 -3.17 -0.23
N ILE A 93 7.47 -3.21 0.91
CA ILE A 93 7.92 -2.66 2.20
C ILE A 93 7.75 -3.70 3.29
N ILE A 94 8.82 -3.92 4.06
CA ILE A 94 8.76 -4.76 5.25
C ILE A 94 9.39 -4.06 6.44
N ALA A 95 8.76 -4.19 7.61
CA ALA A 95 9.21 -3.57 8.85
C ALA A 95 9.46 -2.04 8.76
N GLY A 96 8.80 -1.36 7.81
CA GLY A 96 8.96 0.08 7.57
C GLY A 96 10.07 0.46 6.59
N GLU A 97 10.78 -0.52 6.05
CA GLU A 97 11.89 -0.33 5.11
C GLU A 97 11.58 -0.91 3.73
N LEU A 98 12.25 -0.39 2.70
CA LEU A 98 12.11 -0.91 1.34
C LEU A 98 12.69 -2.34 1.25
N GLN A 99 11.84 -3.32 0.94
CA GLN A 99 12.23 -4.73 0.77
C GLN A 99 12.71 -5.00 -0.66
N GLU A 100 11.82 -4.81 -1.63
CA GLU A 100 12.06 -5.11 -3.04
C GLU A 100 11.95 -3.83 -3.86
N SER A 101 12.98 -3.52 -4.62
CA SER A 101 12.99 -2.32 -5.46
C SER A 101 12.52 -2.62 -6.89
N SER A 102 12.65 -3.85 -7.37
CA SER A 102 12.29 -4.22 -8.72
C SER A 102 10.78 -4.40 -8.86
N LYS A 103 10.12 -3.48 -9.58
CA LYS A 103 8.69 -3.61 -9.96
C LYS A 103 8.37 -4.97 -10.60
N LYS A 104 9.29 -5.50 -11.42
CA LYS A 104 9.13 -6.81 -12.08
C LYS A 104 9.18 -7.96 -11.08
N SER A 105 10.03 -7.86 -10.06
CA SER A 105 10.16 -8.89 -9.03
C SER A 105 8.89 -8.94 -8.16
N ILE A 106 8.37 -7.77 -7.74
CA ILE A 106 7.12 -7.65 -6.99
C ILE A 106 5.95 -8.28 -7.76
N LEU A 107 5.74 -7.87 -9.03
CA LEU A 107 4.65 -8.41 -9.85
C LEU A 107 4.77 -9.93 -10.06
N ARG A 108 6.00 -10.46 -10.16
CA ARG A 108 6.23 -11.90 -10.27
C ARG A 108 5.85 -12.63 -8.97
N ALA A 109 6.24 -12.08 -7.82
CA ALA A 109 5.92 -12.67 -6.51
C ALA A 109 4.41 -12.70 -6.26
N ILE A 110 3.72 -11.59 -6.54
CA ILE A 110 2.26 -11.52 -6.43
C ILE A 110 1.57 -12.50 -7.38
N GLY A 111 2.00 -12.56 -8.65
CA GLY A 111 1.43 -13.51 -9.60
C GLY A 111 1.63 -14.98 -9.21
N GLN A 112 2.76 -15.30 -8.55
CA GLN A 112 2.96 -16.64 -7.97
C GLN A 112 2.01 -16.89 -6.80
N SER A 113 1.86 -15.92 -5.89
CA SER A 113 0.93 -16.02 -4.76
C SER A 113 -0.51 -16.21 -5.23
N ASP A 114 -0.96 -15.45 -6.23
CA ASP A 114 -2.30 -15.56 -6.80
C ASP A 114 -2.53 -16.97 -7.38
N SER A 115 -1.55 -17.51 -8.11
CA SER A 115 -1.65 -18.86 -8.70
C SER A 115 -1.75 -19.98 -7.65
N ILE A 116 -1.10 -19.80 -6.50
CA ILE A 116 -1.16 -20.75 -5.39
C ILE A 116 -2.54 -20.69 -4.73
N GLU A 117 -3.03 -19.48 -4.46
CA GLU A 117 -4.36 -19.28 -3.86
C GLU A 117 -5.48 -19.84 -4.73
N GLU A 118 -5.40 -19.66 -6.06
CA GLU A 118 -6.35 -20.25 -7.02
C GLU A 118 -6.30 -21.79 -7.04
N ALA A 119 -5.11 -22.38 -6.92
CA ALA A 119 -4.93 -23.82 -6.86
C ALA A 119 -5.54 -24.40 -5.56
N GLU A 120 -5.27 -23.77 -4.42
CA GLU A 120 -5.81 -24.18 -3.11
C GLU A 120 -7.35 -24.09 -3.08
N ALA A 121 -7.92 -23.01 -3.59
CA ALA A 121 -9.37 -22.85 -3.67
C ALA A 121 -10.04 -23.91 -4.57
N SER A 122 -9.37 -24.30 -5.66
CA SER A 122 -9.84 -25.34 -6.56
C SER A 122 -9.79 -26.73 -5.94
N GLU A 123 -8.74 -27.02 -5.16
CA GLU A 123 -8.59 -28.27 -4.42
C GLU A 123 -9.63 -28.40 -3.29
N GLU A 124 -9.87 -27.34 -2.51
CA GLU A 124 -10.91 -27.32 -1.47
C GLU A 124 -12.31 -27.50 -2.06
N GLY A 125 -12.62 -26.83 -3.17
CA GLY A 125 -13.89 -27.00 -3.87
C GLY A 125 -14.10 -28.42 -4.40
N SER A 126 -13.01 -29.09 -4.80
CA SER A 126 -13.03 -30.48 -5.24
C SER A 126 -13.25 -31.45 -4.07
N LEU A 127 -12.57 -31.24 -2.94
CA LEU A 127 -12.74 -32.01 -1.71
C LEU A 127 -14.14 -31.85 -1.11
N ALA A 128 -14.69 -30.63 -1.12
CA ALA A 128 -16.04 -30.36 -0.63
C ALA A 128 -17.12 -31.06 -1.46
N LYS A 129 -16.96 -31.13 -2.79
CA LYS A 129 -17.87 -31.89 -3.68
C LYS A 129 -17.79 -33.40 -3.45
N ILE A 130 -16.59 -33.92 -3.16
CA ILE A 130 -16.41 -35.34 -2.81
C ILE A 130 -17.05 -35.63 -1.44
N ALA A 131 -16.88 -34.73 -0.47
CA ALA A 131 -17.44 -34.87 0.87
C ALA A 131 -18.97 -34.73 0.92
N SER A 132 -19.58 -33.91 0.05
CA SER A 132 -21.04 -33.80 -0.09
C SER A 132 -21.66 -34.89 -0.97
N GLY A 133 -20.85 -35.84 -1.46
CA GLY A 133 -21.27 -37.01 -2.24
C GLY A 133 -21.87 -38.15 -1.40
N ARG A 134 -22.57 -37.82 -0.31
CA ARG A 134 -23.52 -38.65 0.42
C ARG A 134 -24.67 -37.79 0.93
#